data_AF-W1YFS3-F1
#
_entry.id   AF-W1YFS3-F1
#
_cell.length_a   1.000
_cell.length_b   1.000
_cell.length_c   1.000
_cell.angle_alpha   90.00
_cell.angle_beta   90.00
_cell.angle_gamma   90.00
#
_symmetry.space_group_name_H-M   'P 1'
#
loop_
_entity.id
_entity.type
_entity.pdbx_description
1 polymer ?
#
loop_
_entity_poly.entity_id
_entity_poly.type
_entity_poly.pdbx_seq_one_letter_code
_entity_poly.pdbx_strand_id
1 'polypeptide(L)' 'MGDTMQQRLTQDLTQFLASLPEDDRIKAINEIRMAIHKVSPFREEPVDCVLWVKNSQLV' A
#
# COMPACT_ATOMS: atom_id res chain seq x y z
N MET A 1 -19.75 8.82 -18.01
CA MET A 1 -19.40 8.99 -16.59
C MET A 1 -17.90 9.18 -16.53
N GLY A 2 -17.44 10.38 -16.20
CA GLY A 2 -16.01 10.71 -16.28
C GLY A 2 -15.23 9.97 -15.20
N ASP A 3 -14.14 9.30 -15.59
CA ASP A 3 -13.16 8.81 -14.64
C ASP A 3 -12.65 9.97 -13.79
N THR A 4 -12.83 9.85 -12.48
CA THR A 4 -12.16 10.73 -11.53
C THR A 4 -10.66 10.42 -11.51
N MET A 5 -9.82 11.43 -11.25
CA MET A 5 -8.36 11.22 -11.10
C MET A 5 -8.04 10.10 -10.09
N GLN A 6 -8.85 10.00 -9.03
CA GLN A 6 -8.73 8.95 -8.02
C GLN A 6 -8.92 7.55 -8.61
N GLN A 7 -9.91 7.35 -9.50
CA GLN A 7 -10.15 6.05 -10.14
C GLN A 7 -8.97 5.63 -11.02
N ARG A 8 -8.40 6.56 -11.79
CA ARG A 8 -7.22 6.29 -12.62
C ARG A 8 -5.99 5.92 -11.78
N LEU A 9 -5.69 6.69 -10.74
CA LEU A 9 -4.61 6.37 -9.82
C LEU A 9 -4.78 5.00 -9.17
N THR A 10 -6.02 4.64 -8.81
CA THR A 10 -6.31 3.33 -8.22
C THR A 10 -6.10 2.20 -9.23
N GLN A 11 -6.51 2.39 -10.48
CA GLN A 11 -6.30 1.42 -11.56
C GLN A 11 -4.82 1.26 -11.87
N ASP A 12 -4.09 2.35 -12.08
CA ASP A 12 -2.66 2.32 -12.40
C ASP A 12 -1.85 1.65 -11.27
N LEU A 13 -2.16 1.99 -10.03
CA LEU A 13 -1.51 1.39 -8.85
C LEU A 13 -1.78 -0.12 -8.76
N THR A 14 -3.03 -0.55 -8.92
CA THR A 14 -3.37 -1.97 -8.80
C THR A 14 -2.80 -2.79 -9.97
N GLN A 15 -2.77 -2.23 -11.17
CA GLN A 15 -2.13 -2.84 -12.34
C GLN A 15 -0.61 -2.99 -12.16
N PHE A 16 0.05 -1.95 -11.64
CA PHE A 16 1.47 -2.01 -11.28
C PHE A 16 1.74 -3.11 -10.26
N LEU A 17 0.99 -3.14 -9.15
CA LEU A 17 1.16 -4.14 -8.10
C LEU A 17 0.94 -5.57 -8.62
N ALA A 18 -0.06 -5.78 -9.48
CA ALA A 18 -0.35 -7.08 -10.08
C ALA A 18 0.78 -7.60 -10.99
N SER A 19 1.61 -6.71 -11.56
CA SER A 19 2.74 -7.07 -12.41
C SER A 19 3.96 -7.60 -11.64
N LEU A 20 4.03 -7.34 -10.32
CA LEU A 20 5.17 -7.70 -9.49
C LEU A 20 5.09 -9.16 -9.00
N PRO A 21 6.24 -9.84 -8.84
CA PRO A 21 6.34 -11.07 -8.04
C PRO A 21 5.83 -10.86 -6.62
N GLU A 22 5.39 -11.93 -5.95
CA GLU A 22 4.74 -11.85 -4.64
C GLU A 22 5.55 -11.09 -3.59
N ASP A 23 6.84 -11.42 -3.43
CA ASP A 23 7.72 -10.77 -2.45
C ASP A 23 7.88 -9.26 -2.71
N ASP A 24 8.02 -8.87 -3.98
CA ASP A 24 8.19 -7.47 -4.36
C ASP A 24 6.87 -6.71 -4.30
N ARG A 25 5.74 -7.37 -4.58
CA ARG A 25 4.39 -6.82 -4.40
C ARG A 25 4.14 -6.48 -2.94
N ILE A 26 4.49 -7.38 -2.02
CA ILE A 26 4.34 -7.15 -0.57
C ILE A 26 5.20 -5.94 -0.13
N LYS A 27 6.45 -5.86 -0.58
CA LYS A 27 7.32 -4.71 -0.30
C LYS A 27 6.73 -3.40 -0.83
N ALA A 28 6.31 -3.38 -2.10
CA ALA A 28 5.72 -2.20 -2.72
C ALA A 28 4.45 -1.75 -1.97
N ILE A 29 3.58 -2.68 -1.59
CA ILE A 29 2.39 -2.38 -0.78
C ILE A 29 2.79 -1.73 0.55
N ASN A 30 3.76 -2.30 1.26
CA ASN A 30 4.23 -1.73 2.53
C ASN A 30 4.79 -0.31 2.37
N GLU A 31 5.58 -0.06 1.32
CA GLU A 31 6.12 1.28 1.02
C GLU A 31 5.01 2.29 0.71
N ILE A 32 4.01 1.89 -0.07
CA ILE A 32 2.86 2.74 -0.39
C ILE A 32 2.06 3.04 0.88
N ARG A 33 1.82 2.04 1.74
CA ARG A 33 1.14 2.24 3.03
C ARG A 33 1.88 3.24 3.90
N MET A 34 3.21 3.15 3.97
CA MET A 34 4.02 4.14 4.68
C MET A 34 3.92 5.55 4.07
N ALA A 35 3.83 5.66 2.74
CA ALA A 35 3.65 6.94 2.08
C ALA A 35 2.28 7.57 2.40
N ILE A 36 1.21 6.76 2.38
CA ILE A 36 -0.15 7.20 2.74
C ILE A 36 -0.22 7.62 4.21
N HIS A 37 0.39 6.85 5.12
CA HIS A 37 0.46 7.16 6.55
C HIS A 37 0.99 8.59 6.82
N LYS A 38 1.99 9.05 6.06
CA LYS A 38 2.56 10.41 6.21
C LYS A 38 1.55 11.53 6.00
N VAL A 39 0.52 11.29 5.18
CA VAL A 39 -0.55 12.26 4.88
C VAL A 39 -1.88 11.89 5.54
N SER A 40 -1.91 10.83 6.36
CA SER A 40 -3.13 10.39 7.03
C SER A 40 -3.52 11.34 8.16
N PRO A 41 -4.82 11.66 8.30
CA PRO A 41 -5.32 12.36 9.50
C PRO A 41 -5.22 11.51 10.77
N PHE A 42 -5.01 10.19 10.66
CA PHE A 42 -4.88 9.27 11.79
C PHE A 42 -3.44 8.78 12.02
N ARG A 43 -2.42 9.48 11.51
CA ARG A 43 -1.01 9.04 11.61
C ARG A 43 -0.49 8.78 13.03
N GLU A 44 -1.15 9.28 14.06
CA GLU A 44 -0.78 9.03 15.47
C GLU A 44 -1.45 7.78 16.03
N GLU A 45 -2.40 7.19 15.29
CA GLU A 45 -3.11 6.00 15.67
C GLU A 45 -2.33 4.74 15.26
N PRO A 46 -2.17 3.75 16.16
CA PRO A 46 -1.40 2.54 15.89
C PRO A 46 -1.97 1.68 14.76
N VAL A 47 -3.25 1.88 14.43
CA VAL A 47 -3.97 1.13 13.39
C VAL A 47 -3.84 1.75 11.99
N ASP A 48 -3.31 2.97 11.88
CA ASP A 48 -3.25 3.71 10.61
C ASP A 48 -2.29 3.07 9.60
N CYS A 49 -1.19 2.47 10.07
CA CYS A 49 -0.19 1.82 9.21
C CYS A 49 0.19 0.41 9.71
N VAL A 50 -0.53 -0.60 9.22
CA VAL A 50 -0.21 -2.01 9.45
C VAL A 50 0.63 -2.56 8.30
N LEU A 51 1.87 -2.93 8.56
CA LEU A 51 2.75 -3.53 7.56
C LEU A 51 2.69 -5.05 7.60
N TRP A 52 2.80 -5.69 6.43
CA TRP A 52 2.93 -7.13 6.35
C TRP A 52 4.38 -7.54 6.56
N VAL A 53 4.60 -8.46 7.49
CA VAL A 53 5.90 -9.07 7.77
C VAL A 53 5.82 -10.57 7.52
N LYS A 54 6.91 -11.18 7.04
CA LYS A 54 6.94 -12.63 6.84
C LYS A 54 6.87 -13.32 8.20
N ASN A 55 6.07 -14.36 8.33
CA ASN A 55 5.91 -15.08 9.59
C ASN A 55 7.23 -15.67 10.11
N SER A 56 8.17 -16.00 9.22
CA SER A 56 9.52 -16.45 9.58
C SER A 56 10.39 -15.40 10.27
N GLN A 57 9.96 -14.14 10.31
CA GLN A 57 10.64 -13.04 11.01
C GLN A 57 10.04 -12.78 12.40
N LEU A 58 8.94 -13.45 12.75
CA LEU A 58 8.38 -13.41 14.10
C LEU A 58 9.08 -14.50 14.92
N VAL A 59 9.92 -14.06 15.87
CA VAL A 59 10.71 -14.91 16.78
C VAL A 59 9.88 -15.26 18.02
#